data_AF-A0A383TAG9-F1
#
_entry.id   AF-A0A383TAG9-F1
#
_cell.length_a   1.000
_cell.length_b   1.000
_cell.length_c   1.000
_cell.angle_alpha   90.00
_cell.angle_beta   90.00
_cell.angle_gamma   90.00
#
_symmetry.space_group_name_H-M   'P 1'
#
loop_
_entity.id
_entity.type
_entity.pdbx_description
1 polymer ?
#
loop_
_entity_poly.entity_id
_entity_poly.type
_entity_poly.pdbx_seq_one_letter_code
_entity_poly.pdbx_strand_id
1 'polypeptide(L)'
;MTSTKKYVRPPPMLTSPNDFPNWVKTYIKFLQNSNLGGIIPTVNGKPVRQITDDELTFLYNTFQIFAPSQFLPTWVKDILSVDYTDIMKILSKSIEKMQSDTQEANDIVTLANLQYNGSTPADAFETKVTNIIDRLNNNGIHINNKVACQLIMRGLSGEYKFLR
;
A
#
# COMPACT_ATOMS: atom_id res chain seq x y z
N MET A 1 6.49 33.72 -22.95
CA MET A 1 6.98 32.43 -22.43
C MET A 1 5.90 31.39 -22.67
N THR A 2 6.10 30.51 -23.65
CA THR A 2 5.18 29.43 -23.99
C THR A 2 5.31 28.31 -22.96
N SER A 3 4.29 28.18 -22.09
CA SER A 3 4.17 27.02 -21.20
C SER A 3 3.98 25.78 -22.06
N THR A 4 5.01 24.95 -22.17
CA THR A 4 4.91 23.62 -22.76
C THR A 4 3.91 22.83 -21.93
N LYS A 5 2.66 22.75 -22.39
CA LYS A 5 1.67 21.80 -21.86
C LYS A 5 2.25 20.40 -22.09
N LYS A 6 2.97 19.87 -21.11
CA LYS A 6 3.32 18.44 -21.08
C LYS A 6 1.99 17.70 -21.15
N TYR A 7 1.76 16.99 -22.24
CA TYR A 7 0.58 16.14 -22.38
C TYR A 7 0.63 15.10 -21.27
N VAL A 8 -0.18 15.29 -20.24
CA VAL A 8 -0.30 14.32 -19.16
C VAL A 8 -1.10 13.15 -19.68
N ARG A 9 -0.49 11.96 -19.72
CA ARG A 9 -1.16 10.75 -20.20
C ARG A 9 -2.26 10.37 -19.20
N PRO A 10 -3.53 10.22 -19.65
CA PRO A 10 -4.61 9.79 -18.76
C PRO A 10 -4.37 8.36 -18.25
N PRO A 11 -4.97 7.99 -17.10
CA PRO A 11 -4.95 6.61 -16.63
C PRO A 11 -5.68 5.70 -17.66
N PRO A 12 -5.31 4.40 -17.73
CA PRO A 12 -6.09 3.44 -18.50
C PRO A 12 -7.49 3.27 -17.90
N MET A 13 -8.43 2.77 -18.69
CA MET A 13 -9.75 2.37 -18.20
C MET A 13 -9.61 1.17 -17.27
N LEU A 14 -10.26 1.20 -16.11
CA LEU A 14 -10.38 0.06 -15.21
C LEU A 14 -11.28 -1.01 -15.85
N THR A 15 -10.82 -2.25 -15.91
CA THR A 15 -11.51 -3.36 -16.56
C THR A 15 -11.87 -4.50 -15.60
N SER A 16 -11.39 -4.46 -14.37
CA SER A 16 -11.64 -5.50 -13.35
C SER A 16 -11.45 -4.94 -11.94
N PRO A 17 -12.25 -5.38 -10.95
CA PRO A 17 -12.02 -5.05 -9.54
C PRO A 17 -10.63 -5.44 -9.03
N ASN A 18 -10.06 -6.53 -9.54
CA ASN A 18 -8.74 -7.01 -9.12
C ASN A 18 -7.60 -6.08 -9.57
N ASP A 19 -7.81 -5.31 -10.64
CA ASP A 19 -6.81 -4.38 -11.16
C ASP A 19 -6.84 -3.03 -10.43
N PHE A 20 -7.86 -2.80 -9.59
CA PHE A 20 -8.07 -1.52 -8.92
C PHE A 20 -6.84 -1.01 -8.14
N PRO A 21 -6.10 -1.83 -7.36
CA PRO A 21 -4.92 -1.34 -6.65
C PRO A 21 -3.83 -0.78 -7.59
N ASN A 22 -3.58 -1.44 -8.71
CA ASN A 22 -2.60 -0.99 -9.71
C ASN A 22 -3.12 0.20 -10.51
N TRP A 23 -4.42 0.22 -10.78
CA TRP A 23 -5.08 1.36 -11.39
C TRP A 23 -4.97 2.61 -10.51
N VAL A 24 -5.22 2.53 -9.20
CA VAL A 24 -5.09 3.66 -8.29
C VAL A 24 -3.66 4.19 -8.25
N LYS A 25 -2.63 3.31 -8.27
CA LYS A 25 -1.22 3.75 -8.39
C LYS A 25 -1.00 4.59 -9.66
N THR A 26 -1.59 4.17 -10.76
CA THR A 26 -1.49 4.88 -12.05
C THR A 26 -2.26 6.19 -12.01
N TYR A 27 -3.43 6.20 -11.38
CA TYR A 27 -4.25 7.39 -11.19
C TYR A 27 -3.56 8.44 -10.31
N ILE A 28 -2.96 8.04 -9.19
CA ILE A 28 -2.16 8.93 -8.33
C ILE A 28 -1.02 9.58 -9.12
N LYS A 29 -0.29 8.81 -9.95
CA LYS A 29 0.75 9.35 -10.82
C LYS A 29 0.20 10.35 -11.85
N PHE A 30 -0.96 10.07 -12.43
CA PHE A 30 -1.66 10.99 -13.32
C PHE A 30 -1.97 12.32 -12.63
N LEU A 31 -2.46 12.29 -11.39
CA LEU A 31 -2.75 13.49 -10.59
C LEU A 31 -1.48 14.28 -10.28
N GLN A 32 -0.41 13.60 -9.86
CA GLN A 32 0.89 14.22 -9.60
C GLN A 32 1.43 14.95 -10.84
N ASN A 33 1.36 14.30 -12.00
CA ASN A 33 1.78 14.87 -13.29
C ASN A 33 0.86 16.00 -13.77
N SER A 34 -0.36 16.09 -13.24
CA SER A 34 -1.33 17.17 -13.51
C SER A 34 -1.22 18.34 -12.53
N ASN A 35 -0.12 18.46 -11.77
CA ASN A 35 0.08 19.45 -10.71
C ASN A 35 -0.90 19.34 -9.52
N LEU A 36 -1.57 18.19 -9.37
CA LEU A 36 -2.49 17.90 -8.26
C LEU A 36 -1.83 17.08 -7.15
N GLY A 37 -0.49 16.92 -7.17
CA GLY A 37 0.21 16.16 -6.13
C GLY A 37 0.00 16.71 -4.71
N GLY A 38 -0.18 18.03 -4.56
CA GLY A 38 -0.38 18.66 -3.25
C GLY A 38 -1.75 18.40 -2.60
N ILE A 39 -2.74 17.92 -3.37
CA ILE A 39 -4.07 17.58 -2.85
C ILE A 39 -4.24 16.08 -2.59
N ILE A 40 -3.30 15.23 -3.02
CA ILE A 40 -3.37 13.79 -2.77
C ILE A 40 -3.15 13.54 -1.28
N PRO A 41 -3.96 12.68 -0.61
CA PRO A 41 -3.73 12.35 0.78
C PRO A 41 -2.33 11.78 0.98
N THR A 42 -1.64 12.24 2.00
CA THR A 42 -0.37 11.63 2.39
C THR A 42 -0.61 10.36 3.20
N VAL A 43 0.47 9.64 3.48
CA VAL A 43 0.55 8.52 4.42
C VAL A 43 -0.15 8.79 5.76
N ASN A 44 -0.13 10.05 6.21
CA ASN A 44 -0.70 10.49 7.48
C ASN A 44 -2.15 11.01 7.32
N GLY A 45 -2.80 10.71 6.20
CA GLY A 45 -4.21 11.02 5.93
C GLY A 45 -4.51 12.48 5.57
N LYS A 46 -3.52 13.39 5.58
CA LYS A 46 -3.75 14.81 5.27
C LYS A 46 -3.08 15.23 3.96
N PRO A 47 -3.79 15.92 3.05
CA PRO A 47 -3.18 16.53 1.88
C PRO A 47 -2.28 17.72 2.29
N VAL A 48 -1.31 18.06 1.45
CA VAL A 48 -0.34 19.15 1.71
C VAL A 48 -1.03 20.52 1.67
N ARG A 49 -2.12 20.64 0.90
CA ARG A 49 -2.96 21.84 0.87
C ARG A 49 -4.44 21.48 0.74
N GLN A 50 -5.28 22.47 1.03
CA GLN A 50 -6.72 22.36 0.83
C GLN A 50 -7.04 22.20 -0.66
N ILE A 51 -8.00 21.32 -0.95
CA ILE A 51 -8.55 21.11 -2.28
C ILE A 51 -9.56 22.21 -2.59
N THR A 52 -9.56 22.70 -3.83
CA THR A 52 -10.58 23.63 -4.33
C THR A 52 -11.76 22.87 -4.95
N ASP A 53 -12.92 23.52 -5.07
CA ASP A 53 -14.12 22.88 -5.64
C ASP A 53 -13.90 22.43 -7.11
N ASP A 54 -13.15 23.20 -7.88
CA ASP A 54 -12.78 22.86 -9.27
C ASP A 54 -11.90 21.60 -9.33
N GLU A 55 -10.94 21.49 -8.41
CA GLU A 55 -10.07 20.32 -8.31
C GLU A 55 -10.82 19.08 -7.84
N LEU A 56 -11.74 19.23 -6.88
CA LEU A 56 -12.60 18.15 -6.43
C LEU A 56 -13.49 17.65 -7.57
N THR A 57 -14.10 18.58 -8.32
CA THR A 57 -14.90 18.28 -9.51
C THR A 57 -14.07 17.57 -10.58
N PHE A 58 -12.85 18.04 -10.83
CA PHE A 58 -11.92 17.40 -11.76
C PHE A 58 -11.59 15.96 -11.33
N LEU A 59 -11.18 15.75 -10.08
CA LEU A 59 -10.86 14.43 -9.53
C LEU A 59 -12.02 13.46 -9.73
N TYR A 60 -13.20 13.90 -9.32
CA TYR A 60 -14.40 13.10 -9.41
C TYR A 60 -14.71 12.73 -10.88
N ASN A 61 -14.74 13.72 -11.79
CA ASN A 61 -15.03 13.48 -13.20
C ASN A 61 -14.01 12.51 -13.83
N THR A 62 -12.72 12.71 -13.58
CA THR A 62 -11.70 11.83 -14.16
C THR A 62 -11.75 10.43 -13.56
N PHE A 63 -12.04 10.29 -12.26
CA PHE A 63 -12.19 8.98 -11.66
C PHE A 63 -13.35 8.20 -12.26
N GLN A 64 -14.50 8.84 -12.48
CA GLN A 64 -15.65 8.17 -13.07
C GLN A 64 -15.43 7.75 -14.52
N ILE A 65 -14.78 8.63 -15.30
CA ILE A 65 -14.46 8.34 -16.70
C ILE A 65 -13.56 7.12 -16.81
N PHE A 66 -12.59 6.97 -15.91
CA PHE A 66 -11.55 5.95 -16.02
C PHE A 66 -11.71 4.76 -15.06
N ALA A 67 -12.64 4.81 -14.10
CA ALA A 67 -12.98 3.71 -13.20
C ALA A 67 -14.51 3.50 -13.14
N PRO A 68 -15.10 2.84 -14.16
CA PRO A 68 -16.54 2.57 -14.20
C PRO A 68 -17.01 1.80 -12.98
N SER A 69 -18.18 2.18 -12.46
CA SER A 69 -18.72 1.63 -11.21
C SER A 69 -18.79 0.10 -11.18
N GLN A 70 -19.13 -0.54 -12.30
CA GLN A 70 -19.19 -2.00 -12.43
C GLN A 70 -17.87 -2.70 -12.07
N PHE A 71 -16.72 -2.07 -12.36
CA PHE A 71 -15.39 -2.61 -12.11
C PHE A 71 -14.78 -2.13 -10.79
N LEU A 72 -15.50 -1.33 -10.00
CA LEU A 72 -15.03 -0.94 -8.67
C LEU A 72 -15.16 -2.11 -7.68
N PRO A 73 -14.17 -2.29 -6.78
CA PRO A 73 -14.30 -3.20 -5.64
C PRO A 73 -15.48 -2.82 -4.73
N THR A 74 -16.06 -3.80 -4.05
CA THR A 74 -17.21 -3.60 -3.13
C THR A 74 -16.96 -2.49 -2.13
N TRP A 75 -15.81 -2.50 -1.44
CA TRP A 75 -15.48 -1.49 -0.43
C TRP A 75 -15.41 -0.06 -0.99
N VAL A 76 -15.13 0.11 -2.29
CA VAL A 76 -15.12 1.42 -2.96
C VAL A 76 -16.55 1.86 -3.24
N LYS A 77 -17.39 0.93 -3.74
CA LYS A 77 -18.83 1.16 -3.97
C LYS A 77 -19.53 1.56 -2.67
N ASP A 78 -19.20 0.90 -1.57
CA ASP A 78 -19.75 1.19 -0.24
C ASP A 78 -19.43 2.63 0.18
N ILE A 79 -18.19 3.09 -0.03
CA ILE A 79 -17.79 4.48 0.26
C ILE A 79 -18.60 5.46 -0.61
N LEU A 80 -18.65 5.22 -1.92
CA LEU A 80 -19.36 6.10 -2.86
C LEU A 80 -20.87 6.15 -2.65
N SER A 81 -21.45 5.12 -2.01
CA SER A 81 -22.88 5.06 -1.69
C SER A 81 -23.29 5.96 -0.52
N VAL A 82 -22.34 6.31 0.35
CA VAL A 82 -22.56 7.13 1.55
C VAL A 82 -22.35 8.62 1.24
N ASP A 83 -21.25 8.93 0.55
CA ASP A 83 -20.98 10.26 0.05
C ASP A 83 -20.25 10.15 -1.29
N TYR A 84 -20.83 10.77 -2.31
CA TYR A 84 -20.31 10.71 -3.67
C TYR A 84 -19.05 11.58 -3.87
N THR A 85 -18.78 12.49 -2.93
CA THR A 85 -17.58 13.33 -2.89
C THR A 85 -16.40 12.68 -2.14
N ASP A 86 -16.58 11.47 -1.60
CA ASP A 86 -15.57 10.72 -0.82
C ASP A 86 -14.41 10.13 -1.67
N ILE A 87 -14.14 10.65 -2.88
CA ILE A 87 -12.96 10.24 -3.67
C ILE A 87 -11.66 10.37 -2.87
N MET A 88 -11.58 11.38 -2.01
CA MET A 88 -10.44 11.57 -1.11
C MET A 88 -10.29 10.42 -0.12
N LYS A 89 -11.39 9.91 0.42
CA LYS A 89 -11.40 8.76 1.34
C LYS A 89 -11.02 7.48 0.62
N ILE A 90 -11.43 7.31 -0.63
CA ILE A 90 -11.00 6.20 -1.48
C ILE A 90 -9.49 6.25 -1.70
N LEU A 91 -8.95 7.42 -2.05
CA LEU A 91 -7.51 7.62 -2.23
C LEU A 91 -6.74 7.37 -0.93
N SER A 92 -7.17 7.92 0.20
CA SER A 92 -6.55 7.68 1.52
C SER A 92 -6.51 6.19 1.85
N LYS A 93 -7.67 5.52 1.80
CA LYS A 93 -7.77 4.08 2.11
C LYS A 93 -6.98 3.20 1.14
N SER A 94 -6.86 3.62 -0.12
CA SER A 94 -6.01 2.92 -1.11
C SER A 94 -4.53 3.06 -0.77
N ILE A 95 -4.08 4.25 -0.36
CA ILE A 95 -2.69 4.51 0.04
C ILE A 95 -2.33 3.72 1.31
N GLU A 96 -3.21 3.73 2.31
CA GLU A 96 -3.08 2.91 3.52
C GLU A 96 -2.93 1.42 3.19
N LYS A 97 -3.82 0.89 2.34
CA LYS A 97 -3.75 -0.50 1.86
C LYS A 97 -2.43 -0.82 1.15
N MET A 98 -1.97 0.04 0.26
CA MET A 98 -0.69 -0.18 -0.45
C MET A 98 0.52 -0.22 0.49
N GLN A 99 0.49 0.54 1.57
CA GLN A 99 1.56 0.51 2.57
C GLN A 99 1.51 -0.74 3.42
N SER A 100 0.31 -1.17 3.83
CA SER A 100 0.12 -2.45 4.50
C SER A 100 0.66 -3.59 3.64
N ASP A 101 0.27 -3.65 2.36
CA ASP A 101 0.73 -4.69 1.42
C ASP A 101 2.26 -4.68 1.26
N THR A 102 2.87 -3.50 1.20
CA THR A 102 4.33 -3.35 1.09
C THR A 102 5.03 -3.79 2.36
N GLN A 103 4.48 -3.45 3.53
CA GLN A 103 5.00 -3.84 4.82
C GLN A 103 4.87 -5.35 5.03
N GLU A 104 3.73 -5.94 4.69
CA GLU A 104 3.49 -7.39 4.72
C GLU A 104 4.48 -8.15 3.83
N ALA A 105 4.67 -7.69 2.58
CA ALA A 105 5.65 -8.29 1.67
C ALA A 105 7.07 -8.19 2.23
N ASN A 106 7.47 -7.02 2.75
CA ASN A 106 8.79 -6.84 3.37
C ASN A 106 8.96 -7.72 4.61
N ASP A 107 7.92 -7.88 5.42
CA ASP A 107 7.91 -8.71 6.62
C ASP A 107 8.05 -10.20 6.28
N ILE A 108 7.34 -10.69 5.26
CA ILE A 108 7.49 -12.05 4.75
C ILE A 108 8.91 -12.28 4.20
N VAL A 109 9.43 -11.35 3.39
CA VAL A 109 10.79 -11.44 2.85
C VAL A 109 11.82 -11.42 3.97
N THR A 110 11.62 -10.61 5.01
CA THR A 110 12.51 -10.54 6.18
C THR A 110 12.48 -11.86 6.96
N LEU A 111 11.31 -12.46 7.18
CA LEU A 111 11.20 -13.78 7.82
C LEU A 111 11.84 -14.89 6.98
N ALA A 112 11.67 -14.86 5.66
CA ALA A 112 12.26 -15.85 4.75
C ALA A 112 13.79 -15.79 4.71
N ASN A 113 14.36 -14.61 4.95
CA ASN A 113 15.79 -14.34 4.87
C ASN A 113 16.41 -14.01 6.24
N LEU A 114 15.83 -14.54 7.33
CA LEU A 114 16.44 -14.41 8.65
C LEU A 114 17.88 -14.91 8.62
N GLN A 115 18.77 -14.17 9.27
CA GLN A 115 20.14 -14.59 9.53
C GLN A 115 20.47 -14.30 10.98
N TYR A 116 21.00 -15.31 11.67
CA TYR A 116 21.49 -15.18 13.02
C TYR A 116 22.83 -15.91 13.14
N ASN A 117 23.89 -15.18 13.45
CA ASN A 117 25.25 -15.68 13.66
C ASN A 117 25.79 -15.29 15.06
N GLY A 118 24.94 -14.76 15.94
CA GLY A 118 25.32 -14.24 17.25
C GLY A 118 25.88 -12.81 17.26
N SER A 119 25.96 -12.11 16.11
CA SER A 119 26.39 -10.70 16.08
C SER A 119 25.38 -9.75 16.73
N THR A 120 24.13 -10.17 16.81
CA THR A 120 23.03 -9.44 17.47
C THR A 120 22.66 -10.20 18.74
N PRO A 121 22.39 -9.51 19.88
CA PRO A 121 21.86 -10.14 21.07
C PRO A 121 20.58 -10.95 20.79
N ALA A 122 20.45 -12.11 21.44
CA ALA A 122 19.37 -13.07 21.18
C ALA A 122 17.98 -12.48 21.49
N ASP A 123 17.85 -11.70 22.55
CA ASP A 123 16.65 -10.96 22.95
C ASP A 123 16.22 -9.93 21.90
N ALA A 124 17.18 -9.20 21.33
CA ALA A 124 16.93 -8.25 20.25
C ALA A 124 16.50 -8.98 18.95
N PHE A 125 17.10 -10.13 18.66
CA PHE A 125 16.69 -10.97 17.53
C PHE A 125 15.28 -11.54 17.72
N GLU A 126 14.98 -12.09 18.90
CA GLU A 126 13.65 -12.60 19.27
C GLU A 126 12.59 -11.49 19.13
N THR A 127 12.84 -10.33 19.74
CA THR A 127 11.94 -9.16 19.67
C THR A 127 11.66 -8.76 18.22
N LYS A 128 12.69 -8.76 17.36
CA LYS A 128 12.51 -8.46 15.93
C LYS A 128 11.59 -9.47 15.25
N VAL A 129 11.81 -10.76 15.48
CA VAL A 129 11.02 -11.83 14.86
C VAL A 129 9.57 -11.79 15.35
N THR A 130 9.35 -11.67 16.66
CA THR A 130 8.02 -11.58 17.27
C THR A 130 7.24 -10.39 16.72
N ASN A 131 7.86 -9.21 16.66
CA ASN A 131 7.21 -8.01 16.09
C ASN A 131 6.80 -8.18 14.63
N ILE A 132 7.59 -8.92 13.82
CA ILE A 132 7.23 -9.20 12.43
C ILE A 132 6.03 -10.16 12.37
N ILE A 133 6.05 -11.22 13.17
CA ILE A 133 4.96 -12.21 13.24
C ILE A 133 3.66 -11.55 13.70
N ASP A 134 3.73 -10.70 14.73
CA ASP A 134 2.56 -9.99 15.26
C ASP A 134 1.95 -9.05 14.22
N ARG A 135 2.77 -8.31 13.47
CA ARG A 135 2.28 -7.47 12.37
C ARG A 135 1.56 -8.29 11.29
N LEU A 136 2.16 -9.41 10.86
CA LEU A 136 1.54 -10.28 9.85
C LEU A 136 0.23 -10.89 10.36
N ASN A 137 0.19 -11.36 11.61
CA ASN A 137 -1.01 -11.90 12.24
C ASN A 137 -2.14 -10.86 12.34
N ASN A 138 -1.81 -9.62 12.74
CA ASN A 138 -2.77 -8.51 12.81
C ASN A 138 -3.34 -8.14 11.44
N ASN A 139 -2.59 -8.42 10.37
CA ASN A 139 -3.02 -8.21 8.98
C ASN A 139 -3.69 -9.45 8.36
N GLY A 140 -3.96 -10.50 9.15
CA GLY A 140 -4.64 -11.73 8.69
C GLY A 140 -3.73 -12.75 7.99
N ILE A 141 -2.41 -12.53 7.99
CA ILE A 141 -1.41 -13.47 7.48
C ILE A 141 -0.89 -14.30 8.66
N HIS A 142 -1.54 -15.44 8.89
CA HIS A 142 -1.24 -16.28 10.05
C HIS A 142 0.04 -17.11 9.86
N ILE A 143 1.12 -16.70 10.52
CA ILE A 143 2.36 -17.48 10.64
C ILE A 143 2.26 -18.34 11.91
N ASN A 144 2.09 -19.65 11.74
CA ASN A 144 2.10 -20.54 12.90
C ASN A 144 3.52 -20.77 13.45
N ASN A 145 3.60 -21.17 14.72
CA ASN A 145 4.88 -21.36 15.42
C ASN A 145 5.81 -22.38 14.73
N LYS A 146 5.25 -23.41 14.08
CA LYS A 146 6.07 -24.43 13.39
C LYS A 146 6.80 -23.82 12.20
N VAL A 147 6.12 -23.01 11.39
CA VAL A 147 6.71 -22.29 10.25
C VAL A 147 7.73 -21.26 10.75
N ALA A 148 7.39 -20.50 11.80
CA ALA A 148 8.31 -19.54 12.40
C ALA A 148 9.61 -20.20 12.86
N CYS A 149 9.54 -21.32 13.60
CA CYS A 149 10.71 -22.07 14.03
C CYS A 149 11.56 -22.56 12.86
N GLN A 150 10.94 -23.09 11.79
CA GLN A 150 11.67 -23.54 10.60
C GLN A 150 12.44 -22.41 9.91
N LEU A 151 11.83 -21.22 9.82
CA LEU A 151 12.45 -20.03 9.24
C LEU A 151 13.63 -19.55 10.09
N ILE A 152 13.47 -19.53 11.42
CA ILE A 152 14.55 -19.20 12.37
C ILE A 152 15.71 -20.20 12.21
N MET A 153 15.43 -21.51 12.27
CA MET A 153 16.44 -22.55 12.13
C MET A 153 17.22 -22.41 10.83
N ARG A 154 16.52 -22.23 9.69
CA ARG A 154 17.16 -22.01 8.39
C ARG A 154 18.12 -20.81 8.39
N GLY A 155 17.79 -19.76 9.14
CA GLY A 155 18.60 -18.56 9.29
C GLY A 155 19.80 -18.66 10.22
N LEU A 156 19.89 -19.72 11.04
CA LEU A 156 21.04 -19.92 11.94
C LEU A 156 22.31 -20.15 11.13
N SER A 157 23.39 -19.45 11.46
CA SER A 157 24.66 -19.48 10.75
C SER A 157 25.83 -19.31 11.73
N GLY A 158 27.07 -19.38 11.25
CA GLY A 158 28.26 -19.34 12.10
C GLY A 158 28.27 -20.50 13.10
N GLU A 159 28.48 -20.21 14.37
CA GLU A 159 28.52 -21.18 15.47
C GLU A 159 27.15 -21.81 15.76
N TYR A 160 26.06 -21.15 15.36
CA TYR A 160 24.68 -21.59 15.63
C TYR A 160 24.12 -22.52 14.55
N LYS A 161 24.84 -22.75 13.44
CA LYS A 161 24.38 -23.60 12.32
C LYS A 161 24.07 -25.04 12.74
N PHE A 162 24.63 -25.49 13.85
CA PHE A 162 24.48 -26.85 14.37
C PHE A 162 23.20 -27.03 15.21
N LEU A 163 22.48 -25.95 15.51
CA LEU A 163 21.17 -25.98 16.18
C LEU A 163 20.00 -26.09 15.17
N ARG A 164 20.32 -26.33 13.90
CA ARG A 164 19.37 -26.59 12.81
C ARG A 164 18.79 -27.99 12.86
#